data_AF-A0A1H3M7M0-F1
#
_entry.id   AF-A0A1H3M7M0-F1
#
_cell.length_a   1.000
_cell.length_b   1.000
_cell.length_c   1.000
_cell.angle_alpha   90.00
_cell.angle_beta   90.00
_cell.angle_gamma   90.00
#
_symmetry.space_group_name_H-M   'P 1'
#
loop_
_entity.id
_entity.type
_entity.pdbx_description
1 polymer ?
#
loop_
_entity_poly.entity_id
_entity_poly.type
_entity_poly.pdbx_seq_one_letter_code
_entity_poly.pdbx_strand_id
1 'polypeptide(L)'
;MDATAWIYLAGLHSLGFALFHVGFWKLFGWRQTLRSATVADRAIIQILNLRLIYVAAGVAVLCFCFANELHSTPLGRAVLLGMSLFWVGRTIEQFVFLRINRPMVHALTALFVLGAVLFAVPLWLSV
;
A
#
# COMPACT_ATOMS: atom_id res chain seq x y z
N MET A 1 -17.46 13.52 -6.55
CA MET A 1 -16.04 13.74 -6.21
C MET A 1 -15.27 13.80 -7.50
N ASP A 2 -14.39 14.79 -7.64
CA ASP A 2 -13.48 14.91 -8.78
C ASP A 2 -12.28 13.95 -8.64
N ALA A 3 -11.45 13.85 -9.68
CA ALA A 3 -10.31 12.92 -9.69
C ALA A 3 -9.28 13.25 -8.60
N THR A 4 -9.04 14.54 -8.35
CA THR A 4 -8.10 15.01 -7.34
C THR A 4 -8.52 14.56 -5.93
N ALA A 5 -9.80 14.63 -5.58
CA ALA A 5 -10.27 14.15 -4.28
C ALA A 5 -10.04 12.64 -4.09
N TRP A 6 -10.26 11.82 -5.12
CA TRP A 6 -9.95 10.39 -5.09
C TRP A 6 -8.45 10.13 -4.91
N ILE A 7 -7.61 10.90 -5.60
CA ILE A 7 -6.14 10.79 -5.48
C ILE A 7 -5.68 11.18 -4.07
N TYR A 8 -6.27 12.21 -3.45
CA TYR A 8 -5.97 12.54 -2.05
C TYR A 8 -6.37 11.44 -1.07
N LEU A 9 -7.51 10.78 -1.28
CA LEU A 9 -7.88 9.60 -0.49
C LEU A 9 -6.88 8.44 -0.69
N ALA A 10 -6.40 8.23 -1.91
CA ALA A 10 -5.35 7.26 -2.21
C ALA A 10 -4.02 7.61 -1.50
N GLY A 11 -3.71 8.91 -1.39
CA GLY A 11 -2.58 9.42 -0.60
C GLY A 11 -2.73 9.16 0.90
N LEU A 12 -3.91 9.44 1.46
CA LEU A 12 -4.20 9.18 2.88
C LEU A 12 -4.14 7.69 3.20
N HIS A 13 -4.67 6.86 2.30
CA HIS A 13 -4.56 5.40 2.39
C HIS A 13 -3.11 4.94 2.39
N SER A 14 -2.30 5.43 1.45
CA SER A 14 -0.88 5.07 1.33
C SER A 14 -0.06 5.52 2.56
N LEU A 15 -0.33 6.73 3.08
CA LEU A 15 0.28 7.22 4.31
C LEU A 15 -0.12 6.36 5.52
N GLY A 16 -1.40 6.01 5.63
CA GLY A 16 -1.90 5.10 6.66
C GLY A 16 -1.18 3.75 6.63
N PHE A 17 -0.95 3.18 5.44
CA PHE A 17 -0.18 1.94 5.29
C PHE A 17 1.30 2.09 5.66
N ALA A 18 1.93 3.20 5.30
CA ALA A 18 3.31 3.48 5.73
C ALA A 18 3.41 3.51 7.27
N LEU A 19 2.51 4.22 7.94
CA LEU A 19 2.45 4.29 9.41
C LEU A 19 2.10 2.94 10.04
N PHE A 20 1.19 2.18 9.44
CA PHE A 20 0.86 0.82 9.87
C PHE A 20 2.10 -0.09 9.84
N HIS A 21 2.92 -0.01 8.79
CA HIS A 21 4.17 -0.77 8.68
C HIS A 21 5.25 -0.31 9.67
N VAL A 22 5.29 0.96 10.06
CA VAL A 22 6.10 1.44 11.20
C VAL A 22 5.67 0.75 12.50
N GLY A 23 4.38 0.42 12.64
CA GLY A 23 3.87 -0.32 13.79
C GLY A 23 4.31 -1.78 13.89
N PHE A 24 4.81 -2.41 12.80
CA PHE A 24 5.00 -3.87 12.73
C PHE A 24 5.95 -4.42 13.80
N TRP A 25 7.01 -3.68 14.12
CA TRP A 25 7.94 -4.05 15.18
C TRP A 25 7.25 -4.28 16.52
N LYS A 26 6.27 -3.44 16.85
CA LYS A 26 5.52 -3.51 18.11
C LYS A 26 4.33 -4.46 17.98
N LEU A 27 3.53 -4.34 16.92
CA LEU A 27 2.30 -5.11 16.70
C LEU A 27 2.55 -6.62 16.61
N PHE A 28 3.65 -7.03 15.98
CA PHE A 28 4.00 -8.44 15.78
C PHE A 28 5.17 -8.91 16.64
N GLY A 29 5.67 -8.06 17.55
CA GLY A 29 6.78 -8.40 18.45
C GLY A 29 8.03 -8.87 17.72
N TRP A 30 8.35 -8.29 16.55
CA TRP A 30 9.40 -8.79 15.64
C TRP A 30 10.77 -8.97 16.30
N ARG A 31 11.09 -8.18 17.34
CA ARG A 31 12.32 -8.36 18.11
C ARG A 31 12.44 -9.74 18.75
N GLN A 32 11.32 -10.35 19.13
CA GLN A 32 11.27 -11.68 19.74
C GLN A 32 10.94 -12.75 18.69
N THR A 33 9.95 -12.51 17.85
CA THR A 33 9.44 -13.51 16.89
C THR A 33 10.41 -13.81 15.75
N LEU A 34 11.29 -12.87 15.37
CA LEU A 34 12.31 -13.09 14.34
C LEU A 34 13.64 -13.66 14.88
N ARG A 35 13.74 -13.99 16.17
CA ARG A 35 14.97 -14.55 16.75
C ARG A 35 15.27 -15.97 16.27
N SER A 36 14.24 -16.74 15.96
CA SER A 36 14.36 -18.09 15.41
C SER A 36 14.75 -18.11 13.93
N ALA A 37 14.67 -16.97 13.24
CA ALA A 37 15.08 -16.85 11.85
C ALA A 37 16.60 -16.70 11.71
N THR A 38 17.14 -17.08 10.55
CA THR A 38 18.54 -16.85 10.22
C THR A 38 18.87 -15.35 10.21
N VAL A 39 20.15 -15.00 10.31
CA VAL A 39 20.59 -13.60 10.21
C VAL A 39 20.16 -12.99 8.88
N ALA A 40 20.29 -13.74 7.78
CA ALA A 40 19.93 -13.29 6.45
C ALA A 40 18.42 -13.03 6.34
N ASP A 41 17.58 -14.00 6.71
CA ASP A 41 16.12 -13.87 6.59
C ASP A 41 15.57 -12.72 7.44
N ARG A 42 16.07 -12.58 8.66
CA ARG A 42 15.71 -11.46 9.53
C ARG A 42 16.09 -10.13 8.87
N ALA A 43 17.31 -10.00 8.33
CA ALA A 43 17.73 -8.77 7.66
C ALA A 43 16.88 -8.46 6.42
N ILE A 44 16.56 -9.47 5.61
CA ILE A 44 15.72 -9.32 4.41
C ILE A 44 14.34 -8.79 4.78
N ILE A 45 13.68 -9.34 5.80
CA ILE A 45 12.36 -8.88 6.27
C ILE A 45 12.43 -7.43 6.75
N GLN A 46 13.48 -7.04 7.47
CA GLN A 46 13.65 -5.66 7.95
C GLN A 46 13.83 -4.68 6.79
N ILE A 47 14.71 -5.02 5.85
CA ILE A 47 14.96 -4.19 4.66
C ILE A 47 13.67 -4.07 3.84
N LEU A 48 12.96 -5.17 3.61
CA LEU A 48 11.70 -5.18 2.88
C LEU A 48 10.66 -4.25 3.54
N ASN A 49 10.48 -4.35 4.86
CA ASN A 49 9.53 -3.47 5.57
C ASN A 49 9.93 -1.99 5.47
N LEU A 50 11.22 -1.67 5.62
CA LEU A 50 11.71 -0.30 5.49
C LEU A 50 11.55 0.26 4.07
N ARG A 51 11.80 -0.56 3.04
CA ARG A 51 11.58 -0.15 1.64
C ARG A 51 10.09 0.01 1.33
N LEU A 52 9.23 -0.83 1.89
CA LEU A 52 7.79 -0.71 1.72
C LEU A 52 7.25 0.58 2.37
N ILE A 53 7.72 0.92 3.57
CA ILE A 53 7.41 2.20 4.23
C ILE A 53 7.86 3.38 3.34
N TYR A 54 9.09 3.33 2.85
CA TYR A 54 9.64 4.38 1.98
C TYR A 54 8.80 4.59 0.72
N VAL A 55 8.47 3.51 0.00
CA VAL A 55 7.67 3.58 -1.23
C VAL A 55 6.25 4.06 -0.94
N ALA A 56 5.59 3.53 0.08
CA ALA A 56 4.22 3.94 0.45
C ALA A 56 4.15 5.42 0.86
N ALA A 57 5.15 5.91 1.61
CA ALA A 57 5.28 7.32 1.94
C ALA A 57 5.54 8.18 0.70
N GLY A 58 6.39 7.73 -0.22
CA GLY A 58 6.64 8.40 -1.49
C GLY A 58 5.37 8.51 -2.35
N VAL A 59 4.57 7.45 -2.44
CA VAL A 59 3.28 7.47 -3.14
C VAL A 59 2.32 8.46 -2.48
N ALA A 60 2.26 8.50 -1.15
CA ALA A 60 1.46 9.50 -0.44
C ALA A 60 1.87 10.93 -0.81
N VAL A 61 3.17 11.23 -0.86
CA VAL A 61 3.68 12.53 -1.30
C VAL A 61 3.27 12.83 -2.75
N LEU A 62 3.39 11.85 -3.66
CA LEU A 62 2.94 12.03 -5.05
C LEU A 62 1.44 12.37 -5.11
N CYS A 63 0.62 11.64 -4.37
CA CYS A 63 -0.82 11.88 -4.31
C CYS A 63 -1.17 13.28 -3.76
N PHE A 64 -0.47 13.78 -2.75
CA PHE A 64 -0.79 15.08 -2.16
C PHE A 64 -0.21 16.27 -2.93
N CYS A 65 1.00 16.13 -3.48
CA CYS A 65 1.72 17.24 -4.11
C CYS A 65 1.54 17.31 -5.62
N PHE A 66 1.19 16.19 -6.28
CA PHE A 66 1.16 16.07 -7.74
C PHE A 66 -0.14 15.42 -8.25
N ALA A 67 -1.26 15.64 -7.55
CA ALA A 67 -2.54 15.02 -7.90
C ALA A 67 -3.01 15.35 -9.32
N ASN A 68 -2.83 16.60 -9.74
CA ASN A 68 -3.22 17.04 -11.08
C ASN A 68 -2.38 16.36 -12.15
N GLU A 69 -1.06 16.25 -11.95
CA GLU A 69 -0.13 15.59 -12.86
C GLU A 69 -0.39 14.08 -12.92
N LEU A 70 -0.71 13.46 -11.78
CA LEU A 70 -1.10 12.05 -11.69
C LEU A 70 -2.34 11.76 -12.53
N HIS A 71 -3.32 12.65 -12.54
CA HIS A 71 -4.56 12.47 -13.30
C HIS A 71 -4.42 12.83 -14.78
N SER A 72 -3.74 13.93 -15.09
CA SER A 72 -3.76 14.54 -16.43
C SER A 72 -2.67 14.05 -17.39
N THR A 73 -1.58 13.47 -16.88
CA THR A 73 -0.46 13.05 -17.73
C THR A 73 -0.45 11.54 -18.01
N PRO A 74 0.05 11.08 -19.17
CA PRO A 74 0.21 9.65 -19.43
C PRO A 74 1.07 8.93 -18.39
N LEU A 75 2.16 9.56 -17.95
CA LEU A 75 3.04 9.01 -16.90
C LEU A 75 2.30 8.90 -15.56
N GLY A 76 1.60 9.96 -15.16
CA GLY A 76 0.80 9.98 -13.95
C GLY A 76 -0.25 8.88 -13.91
N ARG A 77 -0.97 8.71 -15.02
CA ARG A 77 -1.98 7.65 -15.18
C ARG A 77 -1.35 6.25 -15.15
N ALA A 78 -0.15 6.08 -15.70
CA ALA A 78 0.59 4.83 -15.57
C ALA A 78 0.97 4.53 -14.11
N VAL A 79 1.36 5.55 -13.32
CA VAL A 79 1.61 5.39 -11.87
C VAL A 79 0.35 4.98 -11.13
N LEU A 80 -0.79 5.63 -11.39
CA LEU A 80 -2.08 5.27 -10.80
C LEU A 80 -2.48 3.82 -11.13
N LEU A 81 -2.36 3.42 -12.39
CA LEU A 81 -2.63 2.03 -12.81
C LEU A 81 -1.68 1.05 -12.13
N GLY A 82 -0.37 1.36 -12.08
CA GLY A 82 0.63 0.53 -11.42
C GLY A 82 0.31 0.33 -9.94
N MET A 83 -0.12 1.39 -9.24
CA MET A 83 -0.52 1.29 -7.84
C MET A 83 -1.83 0.52 -7.64
N SER A 84 -2.80 0.66 -8.55
CA SER A 84 -4.00 -0.17 -8.53
C SER A 84 -3.64 -1.66 -8.66
N LEU A 85 -2.79 -2.01 -9.62
CA LEU A 85 -2.33 -3.38 -9.83
C LEU A 85 -1.51 -3.92 -8.66
N PHE A 86 -0.69 -3.08 -8.03
CA PHE A 86 0.02 -3.43 -6.80
C PHE A 86 -0.95 -3.89 -5.70
N TRP A 87 -2.04 -3.15 -5.47
CA TRP A 87 -3.04 -3.50 -4.45
C TRP A 87 -3.86 -4.74 -4.82
N VAL A 88 -4.16 -4.96 -6.11
CA VAL A 88 -4.76 -6.22 -6.59
C VAL A 88 -3.83 -7.39 -6.31
N GLY A 89 -2.54 -7.26 -6.66
CA GLY A 89 -1.51 -8.27 -6.37
C GLY A 89 -1.43 -8.59 -4.87
N ARG A 90 -1.35 -7.57 -4.02
CA ARG A 90 -1.36 -7.72 -2.56
C ARG A 90 -2.63 -8.42 -2.04
N THR A 91 -3.78 -8.16 -2.65
CA THR A 91 -5.04 -8.85 -2.32
C THR A 91 -4.94 -10.33 -2.68
N ILE A 92 -4.43 -10.68 -3.86
CA ILE A 92 -4.23 -12.08 -4.28
C ILE A 92 -3.26 -12.79 -3.34
N GLU A 93 -2.12 -12.17 -3.03
CA GLU A 93 -1.12 -12.70 -2.10
C GLU A 93 -1.68 -12.99 -0.71
N GLN A 94 -2.70 -12.23 -0.26
CA GLN A 94 -3.40 -12.50 0.99
C GLN A 94 -4.05 -13.89 0.99
N PHE A 95 -4.69 -14.27 -0.12
CA PHE A 95 -5.32 -15.58 -0.29
C PHE A 95 -4.33 -16.69 -0.63
N VAL A 96 -3.14 -16.37 -1.11
CA VAL A 96 -2.09 -17.36 -1.40
C VAL A 96 -1.26 -17.67 -0.15
N PHE A 97 -0.74 -16.63 0.51
CA PHE A 97 0.26 -16.76 1.59
C PHE A 97 -0.31 -16.61 3.01
N LEU A 98 -1.44 -15.90 3.18
CA LEU A 98 -2.01 -15.59 4.52
C LEU A 98 -3.43 -16.13 4.69
N ARG A 99 -3.61 -17.43 4.44
CA ARG A 99 -4.88 -18.17 4.55
C ARG A 99 -5.33 -18.39 6.00
N ILE A 100 -5.59 -17.30 6.72
CA ILE A 100 -5.94 -17.30 8.14
C ILE A 100 -7.33 -16.69 8.30
N ASN A 101 -8.24 -17.41 8.97
CA ASN A 101 -9.59 -16.92 9.25
C ASN A 101 -9.64 -16.10 10.55
N ARG A 102 -9.24 -14.82 10.48
CA ARG A 102 -9.32 -13.87 11.61
C ARG A 102 -9.91 -12.53 11.13
N PRO A 103 -10.75 -11.85 11.94
CA PRO A 103 -11.38 -10.59 11.53
C PRO A 103 -10.38 -9.52 11.06
N MET A 104 -9.23 -9.41 11.72
CA MET A 104 -8.16 -8.49 11.34
C MET A 104 -7.61 -8.76 9.92
N VAL A 105 -7.51 -10.03 9.53
CA VAL A 105 -7.02 -10.43 8.19
C VAL A 105 -8.04 -10.00 7.13
N HIS A 106 -9.34 -10.17 7.41
CA HIS A 106 -10.42 -9.72 6.52
C HIS A 106 -10.48 -8.19 6.41
N ALA A 107 -10.29 -7.47 7.52
CA ALA A 107 -10.18 -6.01 7.50
C ALA A 107 -9.00 -5.55 6.63
N LEU A 108 -7.86 -6.23 6.73
CA LEU A 108 -6.69 -5.94 5.91
C LEU A 108 -6.96 -6.21 4.41
N THR A 109 -7.65 -7.30 4.08
CA THR A 109 -8.09 -7.58 2.70
C THR A 109 -8.99 -6.47 2.17
N ALA A 110 -9.97 -6.01 2.96
CA ALA A 110 -10.85 -4.92 2.57
C ALA A 110 -10.07 -3.62 2.31
N LEU A 111 -9.04 -3.33 3.12
CA LEU A 111 -8.15 -2.19 2.91
C LEU A 111 -7.31 -2.31 1.63
N PHE A 112 -6.90 -3.51 1.23
CA PHE A 112 -6.21 -3.73 -0.04
C PHE A 112 -7.14 -3.52 -1.24
N VAL A 113 -8.35 -4.07 -1.19
CA VAL A 113 -9.38 -3.84 -2.21
C VAL A 113 -9.72 -2.36 -2.31
N LEU A 114 -9.86 -1.67 -1.17
CA LEU A 114 -10.05 -0.22 -1.13
C LEU A 114 -8.90 0.51 -1.82
N GLY A 115 -7.65 0.13 -1.55
CA GLY A 115 -6.48 0.69 -2.22
C GLY A 115 -6.57 0.56 -3.75
N ALA A 116 -6.89 -0.64 -4.25
CA ALA A 116 -7.06 -0.87 -5.69
C ALA A 116 -8.13 0.05 -6.28
N VAL A 117 -9.28 0.19 -5.62
CA VAL A 117 -10.37 1.07 -6.07
C VAL A 117 -9.96 2.54 -6.06
N LEU A 118 -9.34 3.02 -4.97
CA LEU A 118 -8.93 4.42 -4.83
C LEU A 118 -7.96 4.86 -5.95
N PHE A 119 -7.04 3.98 -6.35
CA PHE A 119 -6.10 4.26 -7.44
C PHE A 119 -6.71 4.04 -8.84
N ALA A 120 -7.70 3.17 -8.98
CA ALA A 120 -8.35 2.88 -10.26
C ALA A 120 -9.38 3.93 -10.67
N VAL A 121 -10.20 4.43 -9.75
CA VAL A 121 -11.32 5.35 -10.07
C VAL A 121 -10.87 6.60 -10.85
N PRO A 122 -9.80 7.31 -10.47
CA PRO A 122 -9.33 8.49 -11.23
C PRO A 122 -9.01 8.21 -12.71
N LEU A 123 -8.67 6.98 -13.07
CA LEU A 123 -8.36 6.60 -14.46
C LEU A 123 -9.57 6.70 -15.39
N TRP A 124 -10.78 6.58 -14.84
CA TRP A 124 -12.03 6.57 -15.60
C TRP A 124 -12.75 7.93 -15.59
N LEU A 125 -12.22 8.89 -14.84
CA LEU A 125 -12.73 10.26 -14.80
C LEU A 125 -12.12 11.09 -15.92
N SER A 126 -12.93 11.95 -16.54
CA SER A 126 -12.49 12.87 -17.59
C SER A 126 -11.36 13.77 -17.10
N VAL A 127 -10.31 13.87 -17.91
CA VAL A 127 -9.19 14.81 -17.75
C VAL A 127 -9.60 16.20 -18.20
#